data_AF-N9RGH5-F1
#
_entry.id   AF-N9RGH5-F1
#
_cell.length_a   1.000
_cell.length_b   1.000
_cell.length_c   1.000
_cell.angle_alpha   90.00
_cell.angle_beta   90.00
_cell.angle_gamma   90.00
#
_symmetry.space_group_name_H-M   'P 1'
#
loop_
_entity.id
_entity.type
_entity.pdbx_description
1 polymer ?
#
loop_
_entity_poly.entity_id
_entity_poly.type
_entity_poly.pdbx_seq_one_letter_code
_entity_poly.pdbx_strand_id
1 'polypeptide(L)'
;MKTLIESYDASDVAEGFALAYEQVADIAAMLDAIQYKQERTIEYLAKVYNVPESVFKEMIRLFRITESMIQDSMAFSKEQEDSYKSLDEEMAS
;
A
#
# COMPACT_ATOMS: atom_id res chain seq x y z
N MET A 1 -27.08 23.70 -19.01
CA MET A 1 -26.14 22.60 -18.73
C MET A 1 -26.33 22.25 -17.27
N LYS A 2 -26.99 21.12 -16.97
CA LYS A 2 -27.22 20.68 -15.60
C LYS A 2 -25.96 19.92 -15.19
N THR A 3 -25.13 20.51 -14.34
CA THR A 3 -24.01 19.82 -13.73
C THR A 3 -24.62 18.71 -12.88
N LEU A 4 -24.55 17.46 -13.37
CA LEU A 4 -24.83 16.29 -12.56
C LEU A 4 -23.70 16.25 -11.53
N ILE A 5 -23.98 16.76 -10.33
CA ILE A 5 -23.24 16.34 -9.14
C ILE A 5 -23.72 14.91 -8.93
N GLU A 6 -22.94 13.94 -9.37
CA GLU A 6 -23.13 12.55 -8.95
C GLU A 6 -22.94 12.54 -7.43
N SER A 7 -24.04 12.41 -6.69
CA SER A 7 -23.97 12.15 -5.26
C SER A 7 -23.60 10.69 -5.10
N TYR A 8 -22.34 10.40 -4.84
CA TYR A 8 -21.92 9.07 -4.42
C TYR A 8 -22.62 8.74 -3.11
N ASP A 9 -23.27 7.57 -3.05
CA ASP A 9 -23.81 7.07 -1.80
C ASP A 9 -22.70 6.42 -0.95
N ALA A 10 -23.02 6.05 0.29
CA ALA A 10 -22.04 5.47 1.19
C ALA A 10 -21.45 4.16 0.64
N SER A 11 -22.23 3.40 -0.15
CA SER A 11 -21.80 2.15 -0.76
C SER A 11 -20.77 2.38 -1.87
N ASP A 12 -20.98 3.39 -2.74
CA ASP A 12 -20.03 3.76 -3.79
C ASP A 12 -18.67 4.17 -3.20
N VAL A 13 -18.69 4.93 -2.10
CA VAL A 13 -17.47 5.39 -1.43
C VAL A 13 -16.73 4.22 -0.77
N ALA A 14 -17.46 3.28 -0.16
CA ALA A 14 -16.87 2.06 0.40
C ALA A 14 -16.19 1.21 -0.68
N GLU A 15 -16.82 1.04 -1.86
CA GLU A 15 -16.21 0.32 -2.99
C GLU A 15 -14.94 1.02 -3.49
N GLY A 16 -14.96 2.35 -3.56
CA GLY A 16 -13.77 3.14 -3.91
C GLY A 16 -12.58 2.89 -2.97
N PHE A 17 -12.82 2.81 -1.67
CA PHE A 17 -11.78 2.48 -0.69
C PHE A 17 -11.33 1.02 -0.76
N ALA A 18 -12.23 0.07 -1.06
CA ALA A 18 -11.86 -1.32 -1.31
C ALA A 18 -10.92 -1.44 -2.53
N LEU A 19 -11.24 -0.77 -3.64
CA LEU A 19 -10.38 -0.73 -4.82
C LEU A 19 -9.03 -0.09 -4.53
N ALA A 20 -9.00 1.00 -3.76
CA ALA A 20 -7.75 1.63 -3.34
C ALA A 20 -6.90 0.69 -2.48
N TYR A 21 -7.52 -0.07 -1.56
CA TYR A 21 -6.83 -1.09 -0.77
C TYR A 21 -6.18 -2.15 -1.68
N GLU A 22 -6.92 -2.71 -2.64
CA GLU A 22 -6.41 -3.72 -3.56
C GLU A 22 -5.20 -3.22 -4.36
N GLN A 23 -5.29 -2.00 -4.91
CA GLN A 23 -4.18 -1.42 -5.66
C GLN A 23 -2.92 -1.21 -4.80
N VAL A 24 -3.09 -0.79 -3.54
CA VAL A 24 -1.97 -0.62 -2.62
C VAL A 24 -1.41 -1.97 -2.18
N ALA A 25 -2.24 -2.99 -2.00
CA ALA A 25 -1.80 -4.35 -1.72
C ALA A 25 -0.94 -4.93 -2.86
N ASP A 26 -1.30 -4.65 -4.12
CA ASP A 26 -0.46 -5.01 -5.27
C ASP A 26 0.90 -4.32 -5.24
N ILE A 27 0.95 -3.05 -4.83
CA ILE A 27 2.21 -2.31 -4.63
C ILE A 27 3.05 -2.95 -3.53
N ALA A 28 2.43 -3.39 -2.43
CA ALA A 28 3.10 -4.10 -1.35
C ALA A 28 3.79 -5.37 -1.89
N ALA A 29 3.07 -6.19 -2.66
CA ALA A 29 3.62 -7.41 -3.26
C ALA A 29 4.77 -7.12 -4.23
N MET A 30 4.68 -6.04 -5.02
CA MET A 30 5.78 -5.60 -5.87
C MET A 30 7.00 -5.14 -5.06
N LEU A 31 6.79 -4.41 -3.96
CA LEU A 31 7.87 -3.95 -3.10
C LEU A 31 8.61 -5.14 -2.48
N ASP A 32 7.88 -6.15 -1.99
CA ASP A 32 8.46 -7.38 -1.45
C ASP A 32 9.33 -8.11 -2.48
N ALA A 33 8.85 -8.22 -3.73
CA ALA A 33 9.61 -8.83 -4.80
C ALA A 33 10.89 -8.05 -5.14
N ILE A 34 10.85 -6.71 -5.06
CA ILE A 34 12.02 -5.85 -5.25
C ILE A 34 13.00 -6.02 -4.09
N GLN A 35 12.53 -5.98 -2.84
CA GLN A 35 13.36 -6.18 -1.65
C GLN A 35 14.10 -7.52 -1.71
N TYR A 36 13.39 -8.61 -2.02
CA TYR A 36 13.98 -9.93 -2.18
C TYR A 36 15.10 -9.97 -3.24
N LYS A 37 14.89 -9.34 -4.40
CA LYS A 37 15.94 -9.25 -5.45
C LYS A 37 17.13 -8.42 -4.97
N GLN A 38 16.87 -7.37 -4.20
CA GLN A 38 17.91 -6.51 -3.67
C GLN A 38 18.77 -7.22 -2.62
N GLU A 39 18.15 -7.93 -1.67
CA GLU A 39 18.86 -8.72 -0.66
C GLU A 39 19.81 -9.74 -1.31
N ARG A 40 19.33 -10.46 -2.33
CA ARG A 40 20.17 -11.38 -3.11
C ARG A 40 21.33 -10.71 -3.81
N THR A 41 21.12 -9.49 -4.30
CA THR A 41 22.18 -8.70 -4.94
C THR A 41 23.22 -8.27 -3.92
N ILE A 42 22.79 -7.80 -2.75
CA ILE A 42 23.67 -7.44 -1.63
C ILE A 42 24.50 -8.64 -1.20
N GLU A 43 23.86 -9.80 -1.00
CA GLU A 43 24.55 -11.04 -0.65
C GLU A 43 25.62 -11.43 -1.68
N TYR A 44 25.29 -11.33 -2.98
CA TYR A 44 26.23 -11.64 -4.05
C TYR A 44 27.44 -10.70 -4.02
N LEU A 45 27.20 -9.39 -3.88
CA LEU A 45 28.27 -8.39 -3.81
C LEU A 45 29.15 -8.58 -2.58
N ALA A 46 28.57 -8.93 -1.43
CA ALA A 46 29.31 -9.27 -0.24
C ALA A 46 30.18 -10.53 -0.45
N LYS A 47 29.63 -11.59 -1.05
CA LYS A 47 30.34 -12.87 -1.25
C LYS A 47 31.45 -12.79 -2.30
N VAL A 48 31.22 -12.13 -3.43
CA VAL A 48 32.14 -12.14 -4.58
C VAL A 48 33.14 -10.99 -4.55
N TYR A 49 32.68 -9.81 -4.10
CA TYR A 49 33.48 -8.58 -4.15
C TYR A 49 33.85 -8.05 -2.76
N ASN A 50 33.46 -8.75 -1.68
CA ASN A 50 33.70 -8.35 -0.29
C ASN A 50 33.18 -6.93 0.02
N VAL A 51 32.12 -6.51 -0.68
CA VAL A 51 31.46 -5.23 -0.46
C VAL A 51 30.68 -5.30 0.85
N PRO A 52 30.94 -4.39 1.82
CA PRO A 52 30.20 -4.38 3.08
C PRO A 52 28.72 -4.05 2.86
N GLU A 53 27.83 -4.76 3.56
CA GLU A 53 26.39 -4.51 3.52
C GLU A 53 26.01 -3.06 3.89
N SER A 54 26.82 -2.42 4.76
CA SER A 54 26.60 -1.04 5.21
C SER A 54 26.57 -0.01 4.07
N VAL A 55 27.16 -0.33 2.91
CA VAL A 55 27.06 0.49 1.69
C VAL A 55 25.61 0.65 1.23
N PHE A 56 24.75 -0.33 1.50
CA PHE A 56 23.36 -0.37 1.08
C PHE A 56 22.38 0.11 2.17
N LYS A 57 22.88 0.56 3.32
CA LYS A 57 22.06 0.92 4.49
C LYS A 57 20.93 1.89 4.16
N GLU A 58 21.22 2.96 3.43
CA GLU A 58 20.19 3.96 3.11
C GLU A 58 19.16 3.42 2.11
N MET A 59 19.54 2.51 1.22
CA MET A 59 18.58 1.84 0.33
C MET A 59 17.67 0.88 1.10
N ILE A 60 18.22 0.08 2.04
CA ILE A 60 17.42 -0.74 2.97
C ILE A 60 16.45 0.13 3.76
N ARG A 61 16.91 1.31 4.20
CA ARG A 61 16.07 2.28 4.91
C ARG A 61 14.93 2.82 4.03
N LEU A 62 15.18 3.10 2.75
CA LEU A 62 14.14 3.52 1.81
C LEU A 62 13.05 2.46 1.68
N PHE A 63 13.41 1.19 1.52
CA PHE A 63 12.44 0.09 1.47
C PHE A 63 11.53 0.05 2.70
N ARG A 64 12.11 0.16 3.90
CA ARG A 64 11.34 0.17 5.16
C ARG A 64 10.41 1.36 5.29
N ILE A 65 10.84 2.55 4.87
CA ILE A 65 9.99 3.76 4.89
C ILE A 65 8.83 3.57 3.91
N THR A 66 9.10 3.08 2.70
CA THR A 66 8.06 2.82 1.70
C THR A 66 7.08 1.75 2.17
N GLU A 67 7.57 0.67 2.79
CA GLU A 67 6.74 -0.38 3.38
C GLU A 67 5.81 0.18 4.47
N SER A 68 6.33 1.01 5.38
CA SER A 68 5.51 1.69 6.39
C SER A 68 4.42 2.56 5.75
N MET A 69 4.76 3.35 4.72
CA MET A 69 3.77 4.19 4.03
C MET A 69 2.67 3.36 3.35
N ILE A 70 3.02 2.21 2.77
CA ILE A 70 2.08 1.28 2.16
C ILE A 70 1.15 0.69 3.22
N GLN A 71 1.70 0.22 4.35
CA GLN A 71 0.93 -0.32 5.46
C GLN A 71 -0.07 0.71 6.02
N ASP A 72 0.39 1.95 6.24
CA ASP A 72 -0.47 3.05 6.69
C ASP A 72 -1.60 3.33 5.68
N SER A 73 -1.28 3.31 4.38
CA SER A 73 -2.28 3.51 3.33
C SER A 73 -3.31 2.38 3.26
N MET A 74 -2.89 1.13 3.44
CA MET A 74 -3.80 -0.02 3.48
C MET A 74 -4.71 0.04 4.71
N ALA A 75 -4.15 0.34 5.87
CA ALA A 75 -4.92 0.50 7.10
C ALA A 75 -5.97 1.60 6.95
N PHE A 76 -5.57 2.77 6.43
CA PHE A 76 -6.49 3.88 6.18
C PHE A 76 -7.62 3.48 5.21
N SER A 77 -7.30 2.89 4.06
CA SER A 77 -8.32 2.45 3.10
C SER A 77 -9.30 1.47 3.73
N LYS A 78 -8.80 0.54 4.55
CA LYS A 78 -9.66 -0.45 5.20
C LYS A 78 -10.58 0.18 6.26
N GLU A 79 -10.04 1.09 7.07
CA GLU A 79 -10.81 1.83 8.07
C GLU A 79 -11.92 2.67 7.42
N GLN A 80 -11.63 3.31 6.28
CA GLN A 80 -12.64 4.07 5.55
C GLN A 80 -13.69 3.18 4.90
N GLU A 81 -13.29 2.08 4.26
CA GLU A 81 -14.22 1.07 3.71
C GLU A 81 -15.22 0.61 4.79
N ASP A 82 -14.70 0.21 5.95
CA ASP A 82 -15.52 -0.31 7.05
C ASP A 82 -16.43 0.80 7.65
N SER A 83 -15.92 2.03 7.76
CA SER A 83 -16.70 3.19 8.20
C SER A 83 -17.90 3.46 7.27
N TYR A 84 -17.69 3.50 5.95
CA TYR A 84 -18.77 3.78 5.01
C TYR A 84 -19.77 2.62 4.89
N LYS A 85 -19.33 1.36 5.02
CA LYS A 85 -20.23 0.20 5.12
C LYS A 85 -21.17 0.30 6.32
N SER A 86 -20.65 0.69 7.48
CA SER A 86 -21.47 0.85 8.69
C SER A 86 -22.54 1.95 8.54
N LEU A 87 -22.22 3.04 7.84
CA LEU A 87 -23.17 4.13 7.57
C LEU A 87 -24.30 3.70 6.63
N ASP A 88 -23.99 2.88 5.64
CA ASP A 88 -24.99 2.35 4.70
C ASP A 88 -25.97 1.40 5.41
N GLU A 89 -25.46 0.54 6.30
CA GLU A 89 -26.28 -0.37 7.13
C GLU A 89 -27.21 0.40 8.10
N GLU A 90 -26.73 1.49 8.70
CA GLU A 90 -27.56 2.35 9.57
C GLU A 90 -28.66 3.10 8.81
N MET A 91 -28.41 3.50 7.55
CA MET A 91 -29.43 4.15 6.72
C MET A 91 -30.47 3.17 6.16
N ALA A 92 -30.16 1.88 6.10
CA ALA A 92 -31.05 0.83 5.62
C ALA A 92 -31.99 0.23 6.69
N SER A 93 -31.79 0.58 7.98
CA SER A 93 -32.53 0.05 9.13
C SER A 93 -33.61 0.99 9.67
#